data_AF-A0AAV6C1D9-F1
#
_entry.id   AF-A0AAV6C1D9-F1
#
_cell.length_a   1.000
_cell.length_b   1.000
_cell.length_c   1.000
_cell.angle_alpha   90.00
_cell.angle_beta   90.00
_cell.angle_gamma   90.00
#
_symmetry.space_group_name_H-M   'P 1'
#
loop_
_entity.id
_entity.type
_entity.pdbx_description
1 polymer ?
#
loop_
_entity_poly.entity_id
_entity_poly.type
_entity_poly.pdbx_seq_one_letter_code
_entity_poly.pdbx_strand_id
1 'polypeptide(L)' 'MSNPKYVFAGEVAQIGGVIAIVAGLVLSLHHWPAATALIGGMVAYFAGKKLRAM' A
#
# COMPACT_ATOMS: atom_id res chain seq x y z
N MET A 1 21.22 -8.35 -8.98
CA MET A 1 21.23 -8.11 -7.52
C MET A 1 20.34 -6.92 -7.26
N SER A 2 19.22 -7.12 -6.55
CA SER A 2 18.26 -6.06 -6.22
C SER A 2 18.89 -5.04 -5.28
N ASN A 3 18.64 -3.75 -5.50
CA ASN A 3 19.24 -2.70 -4.68
C ASN A 3 18.58 -2.69 -3.29
N PRO A 4 19.34 -2.81 -2.18
CA PRO A 4 18.79 -2.87 -0.83
C PRO A 4 17.92 -1.65 -0.47
N LYS A 5 18.18 -0.48 -1.08
CA LYS A 5 17.35 0.72 -0.90
C LYS A 5 15.94 0.56 -1.49
N TYR A 6 15.82 -0.09 -2.66
CA TYR A 6 14.52 -0.35 -3.30
C TYR A 6 13.76 -1.48 -2.60
N VAL A 7 14.46 -2.46 -2.05
CA VAL A 7 13.86 -3.51 -1.22
C VAL A 7 13.21 -2.91 0.03
N PHE A 8 13.93 -2.04 0.75
CA PHE A 8 13.40 -1.37 1.95
C PHE A 8 12.22 -0.45 1.63
N ALA A 9 12.35 0.42 0.62
CA ALA A 9 11.27 1.31 0.22
C ALA A 9 10.01 0.55 -0.22
N GLY A 10 10.18 -0.56 -0.94
CA GLY A 10 9.07 -1.37 -1.37
C GLY A 10 8.39 -2.16 -0.24
N GLU A 11 9.13 -2.52 0.82
CA GLU A 11 8.56 -3.12 2.03
C GLU A 11 7.69 -2.12 2.82
N VAL A 12 8.19 -0.90 3.00
CA VAL A 12 7.44 0.19 3.64
C VAL A 12 6.16 0.50 2.87
N ALA A 13 6.23 0.57 1.53
CA ALA A 13 5.07 0.81 0.67
C ALA A 13 4.02 -0.32 0.74
N GLN A 14 4.45 -1.58 0.86
CA GLN A 14 3.54 -2.71 1.06
C GLN A 14 2.83 -2.66 2.41
N ILE A 15 3.57 -2.41 3.49
CA ILE A 15 3.01 -2.32 4.85
C ILE A 15 2.02 -1.15 4.93
N GLY A 16 2.41 0.03 4.45
CA GLY A 16 1.54 1.20 4.38
C GLY A 16 0.29 0.96 3.53
N GLY A 17 0.44 0.23 2.40
CA GLY A 17 -0.67 -0.16 1.55
C GLY A 17 -1.69 -1.06 2.24
N VAL A 18 -1.23 -2.06 2.98
CA VAL A 18 -2.09 -2.96 3.78
C VAL A 18 -2.82 -2.18 4.87
N ILE A 19 -2.13 -1.30 5.60
CA ILE A 19 -2.74 -0.46 6.64
C ILE A 19 -3.83 0.44 6.05
N ALA A 20 -3.56 1.06 4.89
CA ALA A 20 -4.54 1.91 4.20
C ALA A 20 -5.76 1.12 3.70
N ILE A 21 -5.59 -0.12 3.23
CA ILE A 21 -6.69 -1.00 2.86
C ILE A 21 -7.54 -1.33 4.10
N VAL A 22 -6.92 -1.72 5.20
CA VAL A 22 -7.63 -2.07 6.45
C VAL A 22 -8.37 -0.85 7.01
N ALA A 23 -7.71 0.31 7.08
CA ALA A 23 -8.33 1.56 7.51
C ALA A 23 -9.48 1.96 6.58
N GLY A 24 -9.31 1.82 5.26
CA GLY A 24 -10.35 2.04 4.27
C GLY A 24 -11.54 1.11 4.48
N LEU A 25 -11.32 -0.17 4.78
CA LEU A 25 -12.38 -1.14 5.07
C LEU A 25 -13.19 -0.74 6.32
N VAL A 26 -12.49 -0.32 7.38
CA VAL A 26 -13.12 0.16 8.63
C VAL A 26 -13.93 1.43 8.38
N LEU A 27 -13.40 2.36 7.58
CA LEU A 27 -14.08 3.61 7.19
C LEU A 27 -15.23 3.36 6.19
N SER A 28 -15.20 2.26 5.44
CA SER A 28 -16.20 1.92 4.40
C SER A 28 -17.58 1.64 4.97
N LEU A 29 -17.66 1.39 6.28
CA LEU A 29 -18.92 1.25 7.00
C LEU A 29 -19.65 2.59 7.18
N HIS A 30 -18.99 3.74 6.94
CA HIS A 30 -19.56 5.05 7.26
C HIS A 30 -19.43 6.12 6.15
N HIS A 31 -18.39 6.15 5.31
CA HIS A 31 -18.19 7.29 4.38
C HIS A 31 -17.42 6.98 3.07
N TRP A 32 -17.71 7.76 2.01
CA TRP A 32 -17.02 7.83 0.69
C TRP A 32 -15.47 7.82 0.72
N PRO A 33 -14.77 8.46 1.69
CA PRO A 33 -13.30 8.44 1.79
C PRO A 33 -12.68 7.04 1.95
N ALA A 34 -13.48 6.03 2.28
CA ALA A 34 -13.06 4.64 2.31
C ALA A 34 -12.60 4.10 0.96
N ALA A 35 -13.28 4.49 -0.13
CA ALA A 35 -12.92 4.06 -1.48
C ALA A 35 -11.52 4.59 -1.86
N THR A 36 -11.21 5.84 -1.50
CA THR A 36 -9.89 6.42 -1.72
C THR A 36 -8.79 5.74 -0.90
N ALA A 37 -9.07 5.36 0.36
CA ALA A 37 -8.11 4.63 1.19
C ALA A 37 -7.87 3.20 0.68
N LEU A 38 -8.91 2.51 0.22
CA LEU A 38 -8.80 1.19 -0.40
C LEU A 38 -7.98 1.22 -1.70
N ILE A 39 -8.32 2.14 -2.62
CA ILE A 39 -7.63 2.29 -3.90
C ILE A 39 -6.18 2.72 -3.67
N GLY A 40 -5.95 3.73 -2.83
CA GLY A 40 -4.61 4.21 -2.48
C GLY A 40 -3.76 3.12 -1.84
N GLY A 41 -4.34 2.33 -0.94
CA GLY A 41 -3.64 1.21 -0.30
C GLY A 41 -3.28 0.08 -1.27
N MET A 42 -4.18 -0.27 -2.21
CA MET A 42 -3.87 -1.22 -3.28
C MET A 42 -2.73 -0.72 -4.18
N VAL A 43 -2.77 0.54 -4.60
CA VAL A 43 -1.73 1.14 -5.44
C VAL A 43 -0.37 1.10 -4.72
N ALA A 44 -0.32 1.48 -3.44
CA ALA A 44 0.89 1.44 -2.63
C ALA A 44 1.45 0.01 -2.49
N TYR A 45 0.59 -0.99 -2.30
CA TYR A 45 0.99 -2.39 -2.23
C TYR A 45 1.64 -2.87 -3.54
N PHE A 46 1.01 -2.59 -4.69
CA PHE A 46 1.54 -2.98 -6.00
C PHE A 46 2.81 -2.22 -6.37
N ALA A 47 2.88 -0.93 -6.05
CA ALA A 47 4.10 -0.13 -6.25
C ALA A 47 5.25 -0.69 -5.40
N GLY A 48 5.00 -1.01 -4.12
CA GLY A 48 5.99 -1.61 -3.25
C GLY A 48 6.48 -2.98 -3.74
N LYS A 49 5.56 -3.82 -4.25
CA LYS A 49 5.92 -5.10 -4.88
C LYS A 49 6.85 -4.91 -6.07
N LYS A 50 6.59 -3.93 -6.93
CA LYS A 50 7.43 -3.63 -8.09
C LYS A 50 8.80 -3.10 -7.67
N LEU A 51 8.87 -2.21 -6.68
CA LEU A 51 10.14 -1.68 -6.17
C LEU A 51 11.06 -2.78 -5.61
N ARG A 52 10.51 -3.78 -4.93
CA ARG A 52 11.30 -4.93 -4.41
C ARG A 52 11.83 -5.85 -5.51
N ALA A 53 11.23 -5.81 -6.70
CA ALA A 53 11.61 -6.63 -7.84
C ALA A 53 12.64 -5.96 -8.77
N MET A 54 13.01 -4.71 -8.49
CA MET A 54 14.04 -3.93 -9.20
C MET A 54 15.41 -4.04 -8.52
#